data_AF-A0A426TZ14-F1
#
_entry.id   AF-A0A426TZ14-F1
#
_cell.length_a   1.000
_cell.length_b   1.000
_cell.length_c   1.000
_cell.angle_alpha   90.00
_cell.angle_beta   90.00
_cell.angle_gamma   90.00
#
_symmetry.space_group_name_H-M   'P 1'
#
loop_
_entity.id
_entity.type
_entity.pdbx_description
1 polymer ?
#
loop_
_entity_poly.entity_id
_entity_poly.type
_entity_poly.pdbx_seq_one_letter_code
_entity_poly.pdbx_strand_id
1 'polypeptide(L)'
;MAEPSPTPNAPGDTDATVTAHLPHLRKTMPDNAFTAPGRRRITPWKRSRSALLAFLPLLLAAGSLLPAVPAHADTVNGLLLWYPLNEASGTVATDSSGHGNDGTVVGTASWGGDQGLTFDGTDTYIKAPDNIMAGLNSITVSFDTWIDSTQATPYFLYGFGNTSNGQGNGYLMASGSNFRSSITTTNYTGEKTTSPGTALPSGTWTHVTYTQTGTTGTLYKDGVQVSQNTSINITPGAIGGGVTTADFIGRSLYATDHYFKGKMRNFRVYDHALSAVEVQADAGAQWEEVEELAEYNGALTAFEDPKIGPVIIFPSDYTGDINNLQHPSGWT
;
A
#
# COMPACT_ATOMS: atom_id res chain seq x y z
N MET A 1 72.76 11.61 -12.89
CA MET A 1 72.59 10.60 -11.82
C MET A 1 71.46 11.12 -10.94
N ALA A 2 70.30 10.50 -10.77
CA ALA A 2 69.65 9.34 -11.38
C ALA A 2 68.15 9.56 -11.10
N GLU A 3 67.27 9.26 -12.06
CA GLU A 3 65.85 9.09 -11.76
C GLU A 3 65.65 7.87 -10.85
N PRO A 4 64.62 7.86 -10.00
CA PRO A 4 63.98 6.61 -9.59
C PRO A 4 62.63 6.44 -10.30
N SER A 5 62.52 5.26 -10.90
CA SER A 5 61.37 4.67 -11.59
C SER A 5 60.10 4.54 -10.74
N PRO A 6 58.91 4.37 -11.37
CA PRO A 6 57.64 4.18 -10.68
C PRO A 6 57.39 2.70 -10.31
N THR A 7 56.67 2.47 -9.22
CA THR A 7 56.15 1.16 -8.78
C THR A 7 54.68 1.30 -8.36
N PRO A 8 53.88 0.20 -8.41
CA PRO A 8 52.66 0.14 -9.21
C PRO A 8 51.34 0.20 -8.42
N ASN A 9 50.25 0.40 -9.17
CA ASN A 9 48.85 0.31 -8.77
C ASN A 9 48.55 -0.89 -7.85
N ALA A 10 47.81 -0.61 -6.77
CA ALA A 10 46.98 -1.58 -6.06
C ALA A 10 45.49 -1.30 -6.37
N PRO A 11 44.64 -2.34 -6.40
CA PRO A 11 43.28 -2.26 -6.91
C PRO A 11 42.31 -1.62 -5.92
N GLY A 12 41.26 -1.02 -6.48
CA GLY A 12 40.27 -0.23 -5.75
C GLY A 12 39.44 -1.00 -4.73
N ASP A 13 39.15 -0.30 -3.65
CA ASP A 13 38.04 -0.57 -2.74
C ASP A 13 37.06 0.60 -2.91
N THR A 14 36.16 0.45 -3.87
CA THR A 14 34.94 1.26 -3.95
C THR A 14 33.80 0.30 -4.17
N ASP A 15 33.38 -0.36 -3.09
CA ASP A 15 32.09 -1.03 -3.03
C ASP A 15 31.03 0.08 -2.94
N ALA A 16 30.78 0.70 -4.09
CA ALA A 16 29.72 1.66 -4.28
C ALA A 16 28.46 0.88 -4.67
N THR A 17 27.77 0.33 -3.67
CA THR A 17 26.39 -0.14 -3.83
C THR A 17 25.52 1.03 -4.28
N VAL A 18 24.90 0.92 -5.45
CA VAL A 18 23.95 1.91 -5.95
C VAL A 18 22.53 1.36 -5.75
N THR A 19 21.82 1.93 -4.79
CA THR A 19 20.41 1.64 -4.50
C THR A 19 19.53 2.50 -5.40
N ALA A 20 18.57 1.90 -6.09
CA ALA A 20 17.55 2.63 -6.85
C ALA A 20 16.16 2.45 -6.22
N HIS A 21 15.38 3.53 -6.23
CA HIS A 21 13.95 3.55 -5.91
C HIS A 21 13.15 3.65 -7.21
N LEU A 22 12.21 2.73 -7.45
CA LEU A 22 11.47 2.65 -8.71
C LEU A 22 10.11 3.36 -8.62
N PRO A 23 9.68 4.08 -9.68
CA PRO A 23 8.29 4.48 -9.86
C PRO A 23 7.50 3.49 -10.75
N HIS A 24 6.25 3.28 -10.36
CA HIS A 24 5.10 2.58 -10.98
C HIS A 24 5.19 1.83 -12.31
N LEU A 25 4.74 0.57 -12.27
CA LEU A 25 4.25 -0.19 -13.41
C LEU A 25 2.98 -0.97 -13.00
N ARG A 26 1.96 -1.04 -13.85
CA ARG A 26 0.77 -1.91 -13.72
C ARG A 26 0.68 -2.88 -14.90
N LYS A 27 0.34 -4.14 -14.61
CA LYS A 27 0.08 -5.18 -15.61
C LYS A 27 -1.37 -5.09 -16.14
N THR A 28 -1.55 -4.90 -17.45
CA THR A 28 -2.85 -5.11 -18.10
C THR A 28 -2.86 -6.46 -18.82
N MET A 29 -3.65 -7.43 -18.33
CA MET A 29 -3.94 -8.66 -19.08
C MET A 29 -5.03 -8.41 -20.13
N PRO A 30 -4.83 -8.80 -21.40
CA PRO A 30 -5.93 -8.97 -22.33
C PRO A 30 -6.57 -10.35 -22.15
N ASP A 31 -7.90 -10.38 -22.02
CA ASP A 31 -8.72 -11.58 -22.19
C ASP A 31 -8.46 -12.17 -23.58
N ASN A 32 -7.94 -13.39 -23.66
CA ASN A 32 -8.26 -14.28 -24.77
C ASN A 32 -8.00 -15.76 -24.45
N ALA A 33 -9.05 -16.53 -24.70
CA ALA A 33 -9.14 -17.96 -24.55
C ALA A 33 -8.07 -18.71 -25.35
N PHE A 34 -7.42 -19.69 -24.72
CA PHE A 34 -6.76 -20.78 -25.44
C PHE A 34 -7.19 -22.15 -24.90
N THR A 35 -7.79 -22.89 -25.82
CA THR A 35 -8.22 -24.28 -25.76
C THR A 35 -7.03 -25.22 -25.57
N ALA A 36 -7.12 -26.10 -24.57
CA ALA A 36 -6.16 -27.18 -24.34
C ALA A 36 -6.37 -28.34 -25.33
N PRO A 37 -5.30 -28.97 -25.85
CA PRO A 37 -5.40 -30.30 -26.42
C PRO A 37 -4.73 -31.38 -25.54
N GLY A 38 -5.49 -32.44 -25.27
CA GLY A 38 -4.97 -33.81 -25.42
C GLY A 38 -4.36 -34.48 -24.19
N ARG A 39 -5.22 -35.07 -23.34
CA ARG A 39 -4.85 -36.16 -22.41
C ARG A 39 -4.20 -37.33 -23.16
N ARG A 40 -3.04 -37.81 -22.71
CA ARG A 40 -2.61 -39.21 -22.91
C ARG A 40 -2.48 -39.93 -21.58
N ARG A 41 -3.31 -40.96 -21.43
CA ARG A 41 -3.26 -41.99 -20.38
C ARG A 41 -2.06 -42.90 -20.61
N ILE A 42 -1.35 -43.24 -19.53
CA ILE A 42 -0.56 -44.47 -19.47
C ILE A 42 -0.85 -45.14 -18.11
N THR A 43 -1.38 -46.35 -18.18
CA THR A 43 -1.78 -47.24 -17.07
C THR A 43 -0.61 -48.16 -16.64
N PRO A 44 -0.73 -48.86 -15.49
CA PRO A 44 0.40 -49.17 -14.60
C PRO A 44 1.02 -50.54 -14.86
N TRP A 45 2.25 -50.75 -14.38
CA TRP A 45 2.83 -52.09 -14.26
C TRP A 45 3.34 -52.36 -12.85
N LYS A 46 2.72 -53.32 -12.16
CA LYS A 46 3.29 -54.02 -10.99
C LYS A 46 4.09 -55.22 -11.48
N ARG A 47 5.26 -55.49 -10.90
CA ARG A 47 5.71 -56.83 -10.43
C ARG A 47 6.80 -56.71 -9.36
N SER A 48 6.95 -57.78 -8.61
CA SER A 48 7.35 -57.92 -7.21
C SER A 48 8.79 -58.40 -6.96
N ARG A 49 9.31 -58.01 -5.78
CA ARG A 49 10.22 -58.72 -4.83
C ARG A 49 11.49 -59.42 -5.37
N SER A 50 12.65 -59.04 -4.84
CA SER A 50 13.57 -59.91 -4.08
C SER A 50 14.66 -59.10 -3.38
N ALA A 51 15.03 -59.54 -2.18
CA ALA A 51 16.05 -58.98 -1.30
C ALA A 51 17.47 -59.42 -1.72
N LEU A 52 18.49 -58.62 -1.39
CA LEU A 52 19.63 -59.01 -0.53
C LEU A 52 20.71 -57.90 -0.46
N LEU A 53 21.31 -57.84 0.74
CA LEU A 53 22.70 -57.48 1.07
C LEU A 53 23.11 -56.00 1.19
N ALA A 54 23.37 -55.66 2.45
CA ALA A 54 24.06 -54.52 3.01
C ALA A 54 25.48 -54.28 2.44
N PHE A 55 25.84 -53.01 2.28
CA PHE A 55 27.16 -52.46 2.61
C PHE A 55 27.04 -50.93 2.84
N LEU A 56 27.76 -50.44 3.86
CA LEU A 56 27.88 -49.09 4.45
C LEU A 56 28.01 -47.92 3.44
N PRO A 57 27.65 -46.65 3.81
CA PRO A 57 28.33 -45.93 4.89
C PRO A 57 27.44 -45.17 5.87
N LEU A 58 27.92 -45.08 7.11
CA LEU A 58 27.50 -44.09 8.10
C LEU A 58 27.91 -42.70 7.57
N LEU A 59 27.03 -42.06 6.79
CA LEU A 59 27.13 -40.62 6.55
C LEU A 59 26.75 -39.93 7.86
N LEU A 60 27.71 -39.23 8.47
CA LEU A 60 27.42 -38.15 9.39
C LEU A 60 26.54 -37.16 8.62
N ALA A 61 25.23 -37.19 8.86
CA ALA A 61 24.36 -36.09 8.50
C ALA A 61 24.80 -34.92 9.38
N ALA A 62 25.75 -34.13 8.88
CA ALA A 62 25.86 -32.74 9.28
C ALA A 62 24.52 -32.11 8.88
N GLY A 63 23.54 -32.19 9.79
CA GLY A 63 22.35 -31.39 9.71
C GLY A 63 22.83 -29.96 9.75
N SER A 64 22.91 -29.34 8.57
CA SER A 64 22.97 -27.91 8.44
C SER A 64 21.77 -27.38 9.23
N LEU A 65 22.05 -26.89 10.43
CA LEU A 65 21.24 -25.86 11.07
C LEU A 65 21.27 -24.71 10.09
N LEU A 66 20.34 -24.71 9.14
CA LEU A 66 19.93 -23.48 8.52
C LEU A 66 19.55 -22.56 9.69
N PRO A 67 20.10 -21.35 9.80
CA PRO A 67 19.47 -20.38 10.68
C PRO A 67 18.00 -20.33 10.25
N ALA A 68 17.10 -20.53 11.20
CA ALA A 68 15.69 -20.27 10.95
C ALA A 68 15.63 -18.86 10.39
N VAL A 69 15.25 -18.75 9.11
CA VAL A 69 14.96 -17.47 8.47
C VAL A 69 13.97 -16.80 9.41
N PRO A 70 14.21 -15.55 9.87
CA PRO A 70 13.22 -14.87 10.67
C PRO A 70 11.91 -14.90 9.88
N ALA A 71 10.86 -15.40 10.53
CA ALA A 71 9.52 -15.36 9.98
C ALA A 71 9.21 -13.93 9.50
N HIS A 72 8.58 -13.83 8.33
CA HIS A 72 8.01 -12.59 7.80
C HIS A 72 7.37 -11.77 8.94
N ALA A 73 7.88 -10.57 9.17
CA ALA A 73 7.23 -9.55 9.98
C ALA A 73 6.93 -8.38 9.02
N ASP A 74 5.79 -8.44 8.34
CA ASP A 74 4.49 -7.92 8.76
C ASP A 74 4.38 -6.43 8.44
N THR A 75 3.68 -6.12 7.35
CA THR A 75 2.97 -4.85 7.11
C THR A 75 1.86 -4.57 8.15
N VAL A 76 1.86 -5.32 9.27
CA VAL A 76 0.93 -5.29 10.40
C VAL A 76 1.49 -4.45 11.56
N ASN A 77 2.79 -4.13 11.60
CA ASN A 77 3.32 -3.24 12.64
C ASN A 77 2.72 -1.84 12.52
N GLY A 78 2.10 -1.35 13.60
CA GLY A 78 1.48 -0.02 13.66
C GLY A 78 0.14 0.12 12.94
N LEU A 79 -0.47 -0.97 12.48
CA LEU A 79 -1.80 -0.95 11.86
C LEU A 79 -2.89 -0.79 12.93
N LEU A 80 -3.59 0.35 12.93
CA LEU A 80 -4.67 0.66 13.88
C LEU A 80 -6.05 0.22 13.41
N LEU A 81 -6.23 0.21 12.09
CA LEU A 81 -7.50 -0.09 11.45
C LEU A 81 -7.23 -0.74 10.11
N TRP A 82 -7.91 -1.85 9.81
CA TRP A 82 -7.93 -2.37 8.46
C TRP A 82 -9.31 -2.91 8.12
N TYR A 83 -9.98 -2.25 7.19
CA TYR A 83 -11.19 -2.76 6.55
C TYR A 83 -10.83 -3.28 5.15
N PRO A 84 -10.77 -4.61 4.94
CA PRO A 84 -10.67 -5.17 3.61
C PRO A 84 -11.86 -4.74 2.72
N LEU A 85 -13.04 -4.59 3.34
CA LEU A 85 -14.33 -4.28 2.70
C LEU A 85 -14.83 -5.36 1.73
N ASN A 86 -14.52 -6.63 2.03
CA ASN A 86 -14.84 -7.78 1.19
C ASN A 86 -15.91 -8.70 1.80
N GLU A 87 -16.70 -8.20 2.73
CA GLU A 87 -17.81 -8.92 3.36
C GLU A 87 -18.81 -9.42 2.31
N ALA A 88 -19.50 -10.52 2.59
CA ALA A 88 -20.53 -11.04 1.70
C ALA A 88 -21.91 -10.39 1.93
N SER A 89 -22.17 -9.89 3.15
CA SER A 89 -23.45 -9.33 3.57
C SER A 89 -23.33 -8.63 4.93
N GLY A 90 -24.40 -7.97 5.36
CA GLY A 90 -24.48 -7.32 6.68
C GLY A 90 -24.07 -5.85 6.66
N THR A 91 -24.03 -5.24 7.84
CA THR A 91 -23.80 -3.80 8.04
C THR A 91 -22.53 -3.54 8.84
N VAL A 92 -21.60 -4.48 8.88
CA VAL A 92 -20.34 -4.37 9.62
C VAL A 92 -19.20 -4.39 8.62
N ALA A 93 -18.30 -3.41 8.72
CA ALA A 93 -16.99 -3.43 8.10
C ALA A 93 -16.01 -3.98 9.14
N THR A 94 -15.54 -5.19 8.93
CA THR A 94 -14.77 -5.94 9.92
C THR A 94 -13.35 -5.40 9.99
N ASP A 95 -12.88 -5.09 11.19
CA ASP A 95 -11.50 -4.71 11.43
C ASP A 95 -10.59 -5.95 11.46
N SER A 96 -9.74 -6.06 10.46
CA SER A 96 -8.75 -7.13 10.30
C SER A 96 -7.38 -6.76 10.89
N SER A 97 -7.23 -5.59 11.51
CA SER A 97 -5.97 -5.21 12.19
C SER A 97 -5.75 -5.95 13.51
N GLY A 98 -6.79 -6.56 14.08
CA GLY A 98 -6.76 -7.21 15.38
C GLY A 98 -7.10 -6.31 16.57
N HIS A 99 -7.44 -5.04 16.33
CA HIS A 99 -7.82 -4.08 17.38
C HIS A 99 -9.32 -4.08 17.71
N GLY A 100 -10.14 -4.78 16.92
CA GLY A 100 -11.58 -4.87 17.14
C GLY A 100 -12.31 -3.55 16.87
N ASN A 101 -11.72 -2.70 16.03
CA ASN A 101 -12.26 -1.40 15.66
C ASN A 101 -13.30 -1.53 14.53
N ASP A 102 -14.26 -2.45 14.67
CA ASP A 102 -15.26 -2.71 13.62
C ASP A 102 -16.06 -1.44 13.26
N GLY A 103 -16.23 -1.22 11.97
CA GLY A 103 -17.01 -0.12 11.42
C GLY A 103 -18.47 -0.52 11.24
N THR A 104 -19.37 0.45 11.37
CA THR A 104 -20.79 0.27 11.02
C THR A 104 -21.08 0.88 9.66
N VAL A 105 -21.59 0.08 8.73
CA VAL A 105 -22.14 0.58 7.47
C VAL A 105 -23.51 1.19 7.73
N VAL A 106 -23.65 2.47 7.41
CA VAL A 106 -24.91 3.21 7.39
C VAL A 106 -25.39 3.32 5.95
N GLY A 107 -26.71 3.30 5.73
CA GLY A 107 -27.32 3.23 4.40
C GLY A 107 -27.48 1.79 3.92
N THR A 108 -27.56 1.59 2.61
CA THR A 108 -27.71 0.25 2.03
C THR A 108 -26.34 -0.33 1.66
N ALA A 109 -25.89 -1.33 2.43
CA ALA A 109 -24.64 -2.02 2.16
C ALA A 109 -24.72 -2.81 0.84
N SER A 110 -23.83 -2.50 -0.10
CA SER A 110 -23.71 -3.17 -1.40
C SER A 110 -22.29 -3.70 -1.56
N TRP A 111 -22.08 -4.91 -1.05
CA TRP A 111 -20.78 -5.56 -1.03
C TRP A 111 -20.45 -6.24 -2.35
N GLY A 112 -19.22 -6.05 -2.83
CA GLY A 112 -18.68 -6.63 -4.05
C GLY A 112 -17.62 -7.71 -3.83
N GLY A 113 -17.45 -8.23 -2.61
CA GLY A 113 -16.31 -9.09 -2.25
C GLY A 113 -15.01 -8.33 -2.47
N ASP A 114 -14.06 -8.90 -3.23
CA ASP A 114 -12.76 -8.27 -3.51
C ASP A 114 -12.84 -6.94 -4.30
N GLN A 115 -14.03 -6.59 -4.80
CA GLN A 115 -14.31 -5.28 -5.41
C GLN A 115 -14.74 -4.21 -4.39
N GLY A 116 -14.77 -4.54 -3.10
CA GLY A 116 -15.02 -3.59 -2.03
C GLY A 116 -16.49 -3.30 -1.74
N LEU A 117 -16.73 -2.29 -0.91
CA LEU A 117 -18.04 -1.72 -0.66
C LEU A 117 -18.38 -0.66 -1.72
N THR A 118 -19.61 -0.71 -2.25
CA THR A 118 -20.14 0.36 -3.11
C THR A 118 -20.86 1.42 -2.27
N PHE A 119 -20.48 2.68 -2.48
CA PHE A 119 -21.09 3.87 -1.91
C PHE A 119 -21.98 4.52 -2.97
N ASP A 120 -23.23 4.82 -2.61
CA ASP A 120 -24.29 5.17 -3.56
C ASP A 120 -24.37 6.68 -3.89
N GLY A 121 -23.63 7.52 -3.17
CA GLY A 121 -23.68 8.97 -3.30
C GLY A 121 -24.87 9.63 -2.60
N THR A 122 -25.64 8.88 -1.80
CA THR A 122 -26.88 9.37 -1.16
C THR A 122 -26.84 9.23 0.35
N ASP A 123 -26.66 8.01 0.87
CA ASP A 123 -26.65 7.75 2.31
C ASP A 123 -25.73 6.61 2.76
N THR A 124 -25.04 5.94 1.82
CA THR A 124 -24.10 4.87 2.18
C THR A 124 -22.76 5.45 2.64
N TYR A 125 -22.34 5.11 3.85
CA TYR A 125 -21.02 5.41 4.40
C TYR A 125 -20.66 4.45 5.54
N ILE A 126 -19.41 4.44 5.96
CA ILE A 126 -18.97 3.69 7.15
C ILE A 126 -18.72 4.67 8.28
N LYS A 127 -19.29 4.39 9.45
CA LYS A 127 -18.94 5.02 10.72
C LYS A 127 -17.92 4.11 11.43
N ALA A 128 -16.67 4.57 11.50
CA ALA A 128 -15.65 3.93 12.33
C ALA A 128 -15.90 4.24 13.81
N PRO A 129 -15.31 3.47 14.74
CA PRO A 129 -15.30 3.81 16.15
C PRO A 129 -14.76 5.23 16.40
N ASP A 130 -15.12 5.78 17.55
CA ASP A 130 -14.62 7.09 17.96
C ASP A 130 -13.13 7.02 18.31
N ASN A 131 -12.44 8.15 18.20
CA ASN A 131 -11.08 8.36 18.69
C ASN A 131 -9.99 7.52 17.99
N ILE A 132 -10.20 7.12 16.73
CA ILE A 132 -9.19 6.36 15.94
C ILE A 132 -7.83 7.08 15.86
N MET A 133 -7.81 8.41 15.97
CA MET A 133 -6.59 9.21 15.92
C MET A 133 -6.08 9.68 17.29
N ALA A 134 -6.68 9.25 18.40
CA ALA A 134 -6.35 9.76 19.73
C ALA A 134 -4.88 9.49 20.09
N GLY A 135 -4.19 10.54 20.56
CA GLY A 135 -2.79 10.46 20.98
C GLY A 135 -1.76 10.36 19.84
N LEU A 136 -2.19 10.30 18.58
CA LEU A 136 -1.27 10.15 17.44
C LEU A 136 -0.53 11.45 17.13
N ASN A 137 0.79 11.33 16.92
CA ASN A 137 1.63 12.41 16.40
C ASN A 137 1.86 12.30 14.89
N SER A 138 1.74 11.09 14.37
CA SER A 138 1.92 10.73 12.96
C SER A 138 0.78 9.80 12.56
N ILE A 139 0.51 9.71 11.26
CA ILE A 139 -0.56 8.84 10.74
C ILE A 139 -0.29 8.49 9.27
N THR A 140 -0.76 7.32 8.86
CA THR A 140 -1.00 7.01 7.45
C THR A 140 -2.44 6.59 7.25
N VAL A 141 -3.09 7.10 6.21
CA VAL A 141 -4.39 6.61 5.74
C VAL A 141 -4.22 6.15 4.30
N SER A 142 -4.50 4.87 4.04
CA SER A 142 -4.29 4.24 2.74
C SER A 142 -5.50 3.44 2.29
N PHE A 143 -5.87 3.49 1.01
CA PHE A 143 -7.01 2.76 0.48
C PHE A 143 -7.02 2.74 -1.05
N ASP A 144 -7.73 1.76 -1.61
CA ASP A 144 -8.09 1.77 -3.01
C ASP A 144 -9.45 2.43 -3.19
N THR A 145 -9.59 3.30 -4.19
CA THR A 145 -10.86 3.94 -4.54
C THR A 145 -11.14 3.88 -6.04
N TRP A 146 -12.40 3.66 -6.38
CA TRP A 146 -12.95 3.83 -7.72
C TRP A 146 -14.02 4.91 -7.65
N ILE A 147 -13.77 6.06 -8.27
CA ILE A 147 -14.68 7.22 -8.21
C ILE A 147 -15.64 7.16 -9.39
N ASP A 148 -16.94 7.22 -9.13
CA ASP A 148 -17.95 7.28 -10.19
C ASP A 148 -17.82 8.60 -10.98
N SER A 149 -17.96 8.53 -12.30
CA SER A 149 -17.84 9.71 -13.18
C SER A 149 -18.90 10.78 -12.93
N THR A 150 -19.98 10.44 -12.21
CA THR A 150 -21.06 11.34 -11.83
C THR A 150 -20.96 11.84 -10.38
N GLN A 151 -19.82 11.63 -9.70
CA GLN A 151 -19.59 12.15 -8.35
C GLN A 151 -19.77 13.67 -8.28
N ALA A 152 -20.71 14.12 -7.44
CA ALA A 152 -20.95 15.53 -7.17
C ALA A 152 -19.95 16.10 -6.15
N THR A 153 -19.74 17.41 -6.14
CA THR A 153 -18.72 18.10 -5.31
C THR A 153 -19.34 19.26 -4.53
N PRO A 154 -18.88 19.55 -3.30
CA PRO A 154 -17.81 18.89 -2.55
C PRO A 154 -18.22 17.53 -1.97
N TYR A 155 -17.24 16.64 -1.76
CA TYR A 155 -17.39 15.36 -1.06
C TYR A 155 -16.06 14.94 -0.44
N PHE A 156 -16.12 14.08 0.57
CA PHE A 156 -14.94 13.51 1.24
C PHE A 156 -14.88 12.00 0.94
N LEU A 157 -13.68 11.49 0.66
CA LEU A 157 -13.40 10.06 0.60
C LEU A 157 -13.39 9.47 2.02
N TYR A 158 -12.76 10.17 2.95
CA TYR A 158 -12.90 9.95 4.38
C TYR A 158 -12.81 11.28 5.12
N GLY A 159 -13.30 11.30 6.35
CA GLY A 159 -13.16 12.40 7.28
C GLY A 159 -13.17 11.88 8.72
N PHE A 160 -12.06 12.05 9.42
CA PHE A 160 -11.91 11.69 10.83
C PHE A 160 -11.82 12.96 11.67
N GLY A 161 -12.68 13.12 12.68
CA GLY A 161 -12.83 14.38 13.38
C GLY A 161 -14.17 14.56 14.08
N ASN A 162 -14.69 15.80 14.06
CA ASN A 162 -15.96 16.16 14.68
C ASN A 162 -16.84 17.02 13.76
N THR A 163 -18.14 17.00 14.05
CA THR A 163 -19.12 17.91 13.46
C THR A 163 -19.79 18.73 14.56
N SER A 164 -20.10 20.00 14.29
CA SER A 164 -20.86 20.89 15.16
C SER A 164 -21.85 21.67 14.32
N ASN A 165 -23.15 21.56 14.64
CA ASN A 165 -24.23 22.21 13.89
C ASN A 165 -24.18 21.95 12.37
N GLY A 166 -23.80 20.72 11.97
CA GLY A 166 -23.68 20.32 10.58
C GLY A 166 -22.44 20.86 9.86
N GLN A 167 -21.49 21.47 10.58
CA GLN A 167 -20.21 21.93 10.04
C GLN A 167 -19.06 21.12 10.63
N GLY A 168 -18.01 20.88 9.84
CA GLY A 168 -16.79 20.28 10.37
C GLY A 168 -16.19 21.14 11.50
N ASN A 169 -15.77 20.49 12.59
CA ASN A 169 -15.20 21.11 13.78
C ASN A 169 -13.93 20.36 14.25
N GLY A 170 -12.89 20.44 13.44
CA GLY A 170 -11.63 19.72 13.57
C GLY A 170 -11.73 18.39 12.84
N TYR A 171 -10.80 18.16 11.90
CA TYR A 171 -10.77 16.92 11.13
C TYR A 171 -9.47 16.75 10.35
N LEU A 172 -9.19 15.50 10.01
CA LEU A 172 -8.33 15.05 8.92
C LEU A 172 -9.22 14.45 7.85
N MET A 173 -9.06 14.86 6.60
CA MET A 173 -9.90 14.38 5.48
C MET A 173 -9.08 14.13 4.23
N ALA A 174 -9.69 13.42 3.27
CA ALA A 174 -9.25 13.44 1.87
C ALA A 174 -10.42 13.64 0.91
N SER A 175 -10.15 14.20 -0.27
CA SER A 175 -11.12 14.39 -1.36
C SER A 175 -10.47 14.17 -2.72
N GLY A 176 -11.24 13.71 -3.72
CA GLY A 176 -10.73 13.40 -5.06
C GLY A 176 -10.89 14.50 -6.12
N SER A 177 -11.79 15.49 -5.95
CA SER A 177 -12.07 16.52 -6.99
C SER A 177 -10.93 17.50 -7.25
N ASN A 178 -10.23 17.84 -6.19
CA ASN A 178 -8.93 18.49 -6.25
C ASN A 178 -8.11 17.68 -5.25
N PHE A 179 -7.49 16.60 -5.73
CA PHE A 179 -6.93 15.56 -4.87
C PHE A 179 -6.20 16.23 -3.73
N ARG A 180 -6.67 16.00 -2.51
CA ARG A 180 -6.11 16.67 -1.34
C ARG A 180 -6.33 15.85 -0.10
N SER A 181 -5.45 16.06 0.86
CA SER A 181 -5.73 15.84 2.27
C SER A 181 -5.63 17.16 3.00
N SER A 182 -6.47 17.36 4.00
CA SER A 182 -6.47 18.57 4.81
C SER A 182 -6.67 18.23 6.28
N ILE A 183 -5.91 18.91 7.13
CA ILE A 183 -6.01 18.81 8.58
C ILE A 183 -6.33 20.17 9.20
N THR A 184 -7.24 20.21 10.16
CA THR A 184 -7.63 21.42 10.90
C THR A 184 -8.10 21.07 12.31
N THR A 185 -7.95 21.99 13.26
CA THR A 185 -8.60 21.91 14.58
C THR A 185 -9.89 22.75 14.65
N THR A 186 -10.26 23.42 13.55
CA THR A 186 -11.43 24.31 13.47
C THR A 186 -12.34 23.89 12.30
N ASN A 187 -12.39 24.63 11.21
CA ASN A 187 -13.19 24.31 10.03
C ASN A 187 -12.36 24.58 8.77
N TYR A 188 -13.04 24.64 7.62
CA TYR A 188 -12.43 24.77 6.30
C TYR A 188 -11.55 26.02 6.18
N THR A 189 -11.81 27.07 6.96
CA THR A 189 -10.99 28.29 6.95
C THR A 189 -9.61 28.11 7.61
N GLY A 190 -9.45 27.07 8.44
CA GLY A 190 -8.22 26.76 9.16
C GLY A 190 -7.42 25.59 8.58
N GLU A 191 -7.82 25.04 7.43
CA GLU A 191 -7.19 23.87 6.83
C GLU A 191 -5.70 24.09 6.50
N LYS A 192 -4.89 23.10 6.87
CA LYS A 192 -3.55 22.87 6.31
C LYS A 192 -3.69 21.80 5.23
N THR A 193 -3.60 22.23 3.98
CA THR A 193 -3.90 21.39 2.82
C THR A 193 -2.63 20.91 2.13
N THR A 194 -2.55 19.61 1.87
CA THR A 194 -1.60 19.01 0.93
C THR A 194 -2.36 18.68 -0.35
N SER A 195 -1.93 19.16 -1.50
CA SER A 195 -2.63 18.94 -2.78
C SER A 195 -1.69 19.13 -3.99
N PRO A 196 -1.72 18.23 -4.99
CA PRO A 196 -1.08 18.47 -6.28
C PRO A 196 -1.83 19.48 -7.18
N GLY A 197 -3.05 19.91 -6.82
CA GLY A 197 -3.86 20.79 -7.67
C GLY A 197 -4.59 20.07 -8.82
N THR A 198 -4.52 18.73 -8.89
CA THR A 198 -5.15 17.90 -9.92
C THR A 198 -6.13 16.90 -9.30
N ALA A 199 -7.17 16.52 -10.04
CA ALA A 199 -8.17 15.56 -9.57
C ALA A 199 -7.67 14.11 -9.66
N LEU A 200 -8.22 13.23 -8.83
CA LEU A 200 -8.12 11.77 -9.05
C LEU A 200 -8.94 11.38 -10.29
N PRO A 201 -8.48 10.39 -11.08
CA PRO A 201 -9.22 9.94 -12.25
C PRO A 201 -10.51 9.21 -11.81
N SER A 202 -11.62 9.54 -12.46
CA SER A 202 -12.88 8.80 -12.33
C SER A 202 -12.90 7.56 -13.23
N GLY A 203 -13.69 6.56 -12.87
CA GLY A 203 -13.91 5.38 -13.71
C GLY A 203 -12.79 4.35 -13.66
N THR A 204 -11.76 4.56 -12.83
CA THR A 204 -10.63 3.63 -12.66
C THR A 204 -10.26 3.48 -11.19
N TRP A 205 -9.70 2.31 -10.84
CA TRP A 205 -9.17 2.04 -9.52
C TRP A 205 -7.85 2.78 -9.31
N THR A 206 -7.78 3.59 -8.26
CA THR A 206 -6.59 4.33 -7.85
C THR A 206 -6.26 3.98 -6.41
N HIS A 207 -4.98 3.69 -6.13
CA HIS A 207 -4.52 3.57 -4.77
C HIS A 207 -4.14 4.95 -4.22
N VAL A 208 -4.61 5.31 -3.03
CA VAL A 208 -4.44 6.63 -2.44
C VAL A 208 -3.84 6.47 -1.06
N THR A 209 -2.75 7.19 -0.79
CA THR A 209 -2.13 7.21 0.53
C THR A 209 -1.83 8.63 0.95
N TYR A 210 -2.17 8.96 2.20
CA TYR A 210 -1.72 10.17 2.88
C TYR A 210 -0.86 9.76 4.06
N THR A 211 0.36 10.29 4.16
CA THR A 211 1.22 10.13 5.33
C THR A 211 1.46 11.47 5.99
N GLN A 212 1.59 11.49 7.31
CA GLN A 212 1.92 12.69 8.06
C GLN A 212 2.87 12.37 9.21
N THR A 213 3.98 13.10 9.30
CA THR A 213 4.92 13.04 10.43
C THR A 213 5.58 14.39 10.65
N GLY A 214 5.75 14.78 11.91
CA GLY A 214 6.26 16.11 12.27
C GLY A 214 5.40 17.21 11.63
N THR A 215 6.02 18.07 10.81
CA THR A 215 5.29 19.12 10.08
C THR A 215 4.99 18.79 8.62
N THR A 216 5.27 17.55 8.21
CA THR A 216 5.22 17.14 6.81
C THR A 216 4.03 16.21 6.59
N GLY A 217 3.13 16.62 5.70
CA GLY A 217 2.11 15.76 5.09
C GLY A 217 2.48 15.46 3.63
N THR A 218 2.33 14.21 3.21
CA THR A 218 2.67 13.76 1.86
C THR A 218 1.50 12.98 1.27
N LEU A 219 1.14 13.27 0.03
CA LEU A 219 0.13 12.53 -0.73
C LEU A 219 0.79 11.66 -1.79
N TYR A 220 0.29 10.44 -1.90
CA TYR A 220 0.68 9.46 -2.89
C TYR A 220 -0.52 9.03 -3.71
N LYS A 221 -0.29 8.80 -5.00
CA LYS A 221 -1.24 8.19 -5.92
C LYS A 221 -0.54 7.00 -6.57
N ASP A 222 -1.14 5.83 -6.47
CA ASP A 222 -0.62 4.55 -6.95
C ASP A 222 0.71 4.13 -6.31
N GLY A 223 1.14 4.83 -5.25
CA GLY A 223 2.39 4.62 -4.49
C GLY A 223 3.50 5.65 -4.75
N VAL A 224 3.30 6.63 -5.65
CA VAL A 224 4.26 7.72 -5.95
C VAL A 224 3.75 8.99 -5.33
N GLN A 225 4.68 9.70 -4.70
CA GLN A 225 4.43 11.00 -4.14
C GLN A 225 4.00 11.98 -5.24
N VAL A 226 2.82 12.58 -5.06
CA VAL A 226 2.28 13.61 -5.97
C VAL A 226 2.29 15.01 -5.36
N SER A 227 2.37 15.12 -4.02
CA SER A 227 2.42 16.40 -3.33
C SER A 227 2.98 16.26 -1.91
N GLN A 228 3.56 17.34 -1.40
CA GLN A 228 4.05 17.44 -0.03
C GLN A 228 3.83 18.85 0.52
N ASN A 229 3.42 18.94 1.78
CA ASN A 229 3.30 20.18 2.54
C ASN A 229 4.09 20.05 3.85
N THR A 230 5.10 20.90 4.03
CA THR A 230 6.00 20.92 5.20
C THR A 230 5.58 21.91 6.30
N SER A 231 4.41 22.55 6.13
CA SER A 231 3.86 23.57 7.03
C SER A 231 2.62 23.10 7.79
N ILE A 232 2.50 21.79 8.03
CA ILE A 232 1.45 21.23 8.87
C ILE A 232 1.89 21.37 10.33
N ASN A 233 1.20 22.17 11.13
CA ASN A 233 1.53 22.39 12.54
C ASN A 233 0.47 21.81 13.48
N ILE A 234 -0.27 20.80 13.02
CA ILE A 234 -1.36 20.14 13.73
C ILE A 234 -1.08 18.64 13.69
N THR A 235 -1.04 17.98 14.84
CA THR A 235 -0.96 16.51 14.91
C THR A 235 -2.35 15.90 14.78
N PRO A 236 -2.48 14.65 14.30
CA PRO A 236 -3.78 13.98 14.20
C PRO A 236 -4.50 13.90 15.57
N GLY A 237 -3.76 13.56 16.63
CA GLY A 237 -4.29 13.48 17.99
C GLY A 237 -4.66 14.82 18.64
N ALA A 238 -4.32 15.97 18.04
CA ALA A 238 -4.75 17.27 18.53
C ALA A 238 -6.18 17.65 18.11
N ILE A 239 -6.73 16.97 17.10
CA ILE A 239 -8.08 17.21 16.60
C ILE A 239 -9.09 16.98 17.72
N GLY A 240 -10.01 17.92 17.91
CA GLY A 240 -11.05 17.83 18.95
C GLY A 240 -10.51 17.75 20.38
N GLY A 241 -9.25 18.12 20.62
CA GLY A 241 -8.60 17.91 21.91
C GLY A 241 -8.35 16.43 22.24
N GLY A 242 -8.17 15.59 21.20
CA GLY A 242 -7.97 14.14 21.34
C GLY A 242 -9.27 13.34 21.35
N VAL A 243 -10.42 13.97 21.10
CA VAL A 243 -11.72 13.32 21.03
C VAL A 243 -12.34 13.54 19.64
N THR A 244 -12.65 12.45 18.95
CA THR A 244 -13.30 12.45 17.63
C THR A 244 -14.51 11.54 17.63
N THR A 245 -15.67 12.04 17.20
CA THR A 245 -16.92 11.26 17.15
C THR A 245 -17.54 11.18 15.76
N ALA A 246 -16.96 11.84 14.77
CA ALA A 246 -17.44 11.93 13.40
C ALA A 246 -16.45 11.26 12.43
N ASP A 247 -15.96 10.08 12.81
CA ASP A 247 -15.02 9.30 12.02
C ASP A 247 -15.72 8.50 10.91
N PHE A 248 -15.72 9.05 9.70
CA PHE A 248 -16.48 8.55 8.57
C PHE A 248 -15.60 8.18 7.37
N ILE A 249 -15.98 7.13 6.66
CA ILE A 249 -15.47 6.78 5.33
C ILE A 249 -16.65 6.89 4.35
N GLY A 250 -16.50 7.67 3.30
CA GLY A 250 -17.53 7.95 2.29
C GLY A 250 -18.52 9.08 2.63
N ARG A 251 -18.29 9.83 3.72
CA ARG A 251 -19.14 10.94 4.15
C ARG A 251 -18.31 12.13 4.66
N SER A 252 -18.71 13.34 4.28
CA SER A 252 -18.11 14.59 4.79
C SER A 252 -18.58 14.92 6.20
N LEU A 253 -17.77 15.69 6.94
CA LEU A 253 -18.16 16.24 8.23
C LEU A 253 -19.09 17.46 8.12
N TYR A 254 -19.26 17.98 6.90
CA TYR A 254 -20.22 19.04 6.56
C TYR A 254 -21.51 18.42 6.02
N ALA A 255 -22.64 18.74 6.64
CA ALA A 255 -23.93 18.12 6.32
C ALA A 255 -24.46 18.50 4.93
N THR A 256 -23.98 19.60 4.35
CA THR A 256 -24.37 20.07 3.01
C THR A 256 -23.55 19.48 1.88
N ASP A 257 -22.44 18.82 2.20
CA ASP A 257 -21.59 18.17 1.20
C ASP A 257 -22.25 16.88 0.70
N HIS A 258 -21.84 16.46 -0.48
CA HIS A 258 -22.30 15.21 -1.07
C HIS A 258 -21.61 14.01 -0.41
N TYR A 259 -22.32 12.89 -0.39
CA TYR A 259 -21.74 11.59 -0.06
C TYR A 259 -20.84 11.12 -1.19
N PHE A 260 -19.89 10.26 -0.84
CA PHE A 260 -19.09 9.57 -1.83
C PHE A 260 -19.95 8.61 -2.66
N LYS A 261 -19.70 8.59 -3.97
CA LYS A 261 -20.30 7.74 -4.97
C LYS A 261 -19.18 7.02 -5.70
N GLY A 262 -19.12 5.71 -5.51
CA GLY A 262 -18.02 4.91 -6.03
C GLY A 262 -17.83 3.64 -5.23
N LYS A 263 -16.60 3.12 -5.21
CA LYS A 263 -16.23 1.92 -4.47
C LYS A 263 -14.93 2.14 -3.71
N MET A 264 -14.78 1.49 -2.55
CA MET A 264 -13.51 1.42 -1.84
C MET A 264 -13.25 0.00 -1.34
N ARG A 265 -11.96 -0.34 -1.26
CA ARG A 265 -11.46 -1.56 -0.64
C ARG A 265 -10.13 -1.29 0.06
N ASN A 266 -9.70 -2.23 0.90
CA ASN A 266 -8.39 -2.18 1.57
C ASN A 266 -8.14 -0.87 2.33
N PHE A 267 -9.14 -0.37 3.05
CA PHE A 267 -8.98 0.86 3.82
C PHE A 267 -8.17 0.60 5.08
N ARG A 268 -7.05 1.29 5.24
CA ARG A 268 -6.07 1.10 6.31
C ARG A 268 -5.73 2.41 7.00
N VAL A 269 -5.49 2.34 8.31
CA VAL A 269 -4.95 3.44 9.12
C VAL A 269 -3.77 2.92 9.92
N TYR A 270 -2.65 3.63 9.88
CA TYR A 270 -1.44 3.33 10.64
C TYR A 270 -1.13 4.44 11.63
N ASP A 271 -0.57 4.08 12.79
CA ASP A 271 -0.17 4.99 13.87
C ASP A 271 1.12 5.80 13.59
N HIS A 272 1.71 5.60 12.42
CA HIS A 272 2.93 6.25 11.96
C HIS A 272 2.82 6.64 10.49
N ALA A 273 3.75 7.48 10.04
CA ALA A 273 3.92 7.77 8.62
C ALA A 273 4.70 6.62 7.97
N LEU A 274 4.07 5.90 7.04
CA LEU A 274 4.77 4.97 6.17
C LEU A 274 5.83 5.74 5.37
N SER A 275 6.99 5.11 5.22
CA SER A 275 8.02 5.52 4.28
C SER A 275 7.51 5.40 2.83
N ALA A 276 8.17 6.07 1.89
CA ALA A 276 7.81 5.97 0.49
C ALA A 276 7.80 4.52 -0.02
N VAL A 277 8.62 3.64 0.56
CA VAL A 277 8.71 2.26 0.09
C VAL A 277 7.66 1.36 0.73
N GLU A 278 7.35 1.56 2.01
CA GLU A 278 6.19 0.91 2.62
C GLU A 278 4.89 1.32 1.91
N VAL A 279 4.78 2.57 1.44
CA VAL A 279 3.66 3.02 0.61
C VAL A 279 3.61 2.29 -0.74
N GLN A 280 4.75 2.02 -1.38
CA GLN A 280 4.78 1.25 -2.63
C GLN A 280 4.37 -0.21 -2.42
N ALA A 281 4.82 -0.83 -1.33
CA ALA A 281 4.41 -2.18 -0.95
C ALA A 281 2.91 -2.25 -0.62
N ASP A 282 2.39 -1.30 0.17
CA ASP A 282 0.96 -1.23 0.52
C ASP A 282 0.05 -0.97 -0.70
N ALA A 283 0.53 -0.19 -1.67
CA ALA A 283 -0.14 0.05 -2.96
C ALA A 283 -0.26 -1.21 -3.83
N GLY A 284 0.37 -2.31 -3.41
CA GLY A 284 0.30 -3.59 -4.10
C GLY A 284 1.14 -3.61 -5.37
N ALA A 285 2.34 -3.00 -5.36
CA ALA A 285 3.39 -3.50 -6.23
C ALA A 285 3.52 -4.99 -5.94
N GLN A 286 2.97 -5.83 -6.83
CA GLN A 286 2.87 -7.25 -6.50
C GLN A 286 4.30 -7.75 -6.38
N TRP A 287 4.61 -8.45 -5.29
CA TRP A 287 5.95 -9.00 -5.09
C TRP A 287 6.41 -9.81 -6.32
N GLU A 288 5.47 -10.53 -6.94
CA GLU A 288 5.66 -11.23 -8.22
C GLU A 288 6.04 -10.31 -9.38
N GLU A 289 5.50 -9.08 -9.41
CA GLU A 289 5.87 -8.09 -10.42
C GLU A 289 7.28 -7.51 -10.18
N VAL A 290 7.67 -7.34 -8.91
CA VAL A 290 9.04 -6.95 -8.54
C VAL A 290 10.04 -8.04 -8.94
N GLU A 291 9.71 -9.30 -8.68
CA GLU A 291 10.51 -10.44 -9.11
C GLU A 291 10.61 -10.54 -10.64
N GLU A 292 9.49 -10.39 -11.37
CA GLU A 292 9.48 -10.43 -12.84
C GLU A 292 10.29 -9.25 -13.44
N LEU A 293 10.23 -8.06 -12.84
CA LEU A 293 11.08 -6.91 -13.22
C LEU A 293 12.56 -7.16 -12.92
N ALA A 294 12.87 -7.67 -11.73
CA ALA A 294 14.24 -7.99 -11.33
C ALA A 294 14.85 -9.02 -12.29
N GLU A 295 14.12 -10.08 -12.61
CA GLU A 295 14.53 -11.10 -13.57
C GLU A 295 14.69 -10.52 -14.98
N TYR A 296 13.73 -9.73 -15.45
CA TYR A 296 13.78 -9.12 -16.80
C TYR A 296 15.00 -8.21 -16.99
N ASN A 297 15.43 -7.54 -15.93
CA ASN A 297 16.61 -6.67 -15.94
C ASN A 297 17.90 -7.37 -15.52
N GLY A 298 17.90 -8.70 -15.35
CA GLY A 298 19.11 -9.44 -15.00
C GLY A 298 19.68 -9.11 -13.62
N ALA A 299 18.81 -8.80 -12.66
CA ALA A 299 19.20 -8.63 -11.27
C ALA A 299 19.70 -9.97 -10.68
N LEU A 300 20.57 -9.88 -9.67
CA LEU A 300 21.06 -11.03 -8.91
C LEU A 300 20.00 -11.56 -7.94
N THR A 301 19.24 -10.65 -7.32
CA THR A 301 18.20 -10.99 -6.36
C THR A 301 17.24 -9.82 -6.18
N ALA A 302 16.00 -10.13 -5.81
CA ALA A 302 15.06 -9.20 -5.24
C ALA A 302 14.59 -9.75 -3.89
N PHE A 303 14.46 -8.88 -2.89
CA PHE A 303 13.81 -9.20 -1.62
C PHE A 303 13.07 -7.99 -1.06
N GLU A 304 12.12 -8.23 -0.18
CA GLU A 304 11.45 -7.17 0.57
C GLU A 304 12.25 -6.88 1.84
N ASP A 305 12.81 -5.67 1.95
CA ASP A 305 13.42 -5.18 3.18
C ASP A 305 12.35 -4.51 4.05
N PRO A 306 12.24 -4.88 5.35
CA PRO A 306 11.18 -4.36 6.22
C PRO A 306 11.32 -2.87 6.59
N LYS A 307 12.41 -2.19 6.20
CA LYS A 307 12.65 -0.77 6.48
C LYS A 307 12.68 0.09 5.22
N ILE A 308 13.16 -0.48 4.12
CA ILE A 308 13.33 0.24 2.86
C ILE A 308 12.53 -0.39 1.72
N GLY A 309 11.59 -1.29 2.01
CA GLY A 309 10.68 -1.97 1.08
C GLY A 309 11.40 -2.81 0.00
N PRO A 310 10.86 -2.96 -1.21
CA PRO A 310 11.46 -3.80 -2.24
C PRO A 310 12.88 -3.36 -2.61
N VAL A 311 13.82 -4.30 -2.52
CA VAL A 311 15.22 -4.12 -2.89
C VAL A 311 15.53 -5.04 -4.07
N ILE A 312 16.08 -4.48 -5.15
CA ILE A 312 16.62 -5.23 -6.27
C ILE A 312 18.14 -5.01 -6.30
N ILE A 313 18.91 -6.10 -6.26
CA ILE A 313 20.37 -6.06 -6.31
C ILE A 313 20.83 -6.44 -7.71
N PHE A 314 21.56 -5.55 -8.37
CA PHE A 314 22.15 -5.80 -9.68
C PHE A 314 23.62 -6.24 -9.58
N PRO A 315 24.13 -6.96 -10.60
CA PRO A 315 25.57 -7.16 -10.75
C PRO A 315 26.34 -5.84 -10.77
N SER A 316 27.58 -5.84 -10.26
CA SER A 316 28.44 -4.64 -10.27
C SER A 316 28.76 -4.12 -11.67
N ASP A 317 28.64 -4.97 -12.69
CA ASP A 317 28.83 -4.67 -14.10
C ASP A 317 27.50 -4.41 -14.84
N TYR A 318 26.38 -4.26 -14.12
CA TYR A 318 25.10 -3.90 -14.73
C TYR A 318 25.20 -2.54 -15.43
N THR A 319 24.89 -2.53 -16.72
CA THR A 319 24.99 -1.33 -17.58
C THR A 319 23.64 -0.65 -17.84
N GLY A 320 22.54 -1.19 -17.30
CA GLY A 320 21.21 -0.62 -17.45
C GLY A 320 20.97 0.57 -16.51
N ASP A 321 19.93 1.35 -16.80
CA ASP A 321 19.55 2.46 -15.93
C ASP A 321 18.70 1.93 -14.77
N ILE A 322 19.31 1.83 -13.59
CA ILE A 322 18.62 1.39 -12.37
C ILE A 322 17.47 2.32 -11.95
N ASN A 323 17.48 3.57 -12.41
CA ASN A 323 16.37 4.52 -12.16
C ASN A 323 15.28 4.43 -13.24
N ASN A 324 15.48 3.60 -14.27
CA ASN A 324 14.57 3.40 -15.39
C ASN A 324 14.66 1.96 -15.92
N LEU A 325 14.33 1.00 -15.06
CA LEU A 325 14.34 -0.41 -15.40
C LEU A 325 13.40 -0.70 -16.56
N GLN A 326 13.85 -1.59 -17.45
CA GLN A 326 13.04 -2.03 -18.57
C GLN A 326 11.97 -3.00 -18.07
N HIS A 327 10.85 -3.09 -18.76
CA HIS A 327 9.77 -3.98 -18.37
C HIS A 327 9.35 -4.87 -19.54
N PRO A 328 8.81 -6.08 -19.27
CA PRO A 328 8.31 -6.95 -20.33
C PRO A 328 7.26 -6.26 -21.21
N SER A 329 7.18 -6.70 -22.46
CA SER A 329 6.17 -6.19 -23.40
C SER A 329 4.75 -6.44 -22.89
N GLY A 330 3.94 -5.39 -22.78
CA GLY A 330 2.56 -5.45 -22.27
C GLY A 330 2.39 -4.99 -20.83
N TRP A 331 3.48 -4.66 -20.16
CA TRP A 331 3.49 -3.88 -18.92
C TRP A 331 3.38 -2.39 -19.25
N THR A 332 2.64 -1.62 -18.44
CA THR A 332 2.47 -0.16 -18.60
C THR A 332 2.91 0.61 -17.37
#